data_AF-A0A3C0SCM5-F1
#
_entry.id   AF-A0A3C0SCM5-F1
#
_cell.length_a   1.000
_cell.length_b   1.000
_cell.length_c   1.000
_cell.angle_alpha   90.00
_cell.angle_beta   90.00
_cell.angle_gamma   90.00
#
_symmetry.space_group_name_H-M   'P 1'
#
loop_
_entity.id
_entity.type
_entity.pdbx_description
1 polymer ?
#
loop_
_entity_poly.entity_id
_entity_poly.type
_entity_poly.pdbx_seq_one_letter_code
_entity_poly.pdbx_strand_id
1 'polypeptide(L)'
;MRIALTVVFVFLVQAHFLIFSFESKAEGVPEEYAQSNSTIDDIPKEPGWKSPAYRGWEVLSIPGLISTYYDLDLDGQLDYMVTRKISRKTSSEEIDMAQAIDIAQYDNLAVYFSNPIIYFANKYPLFYCKGLDYRKNCRNIWVDISEDGLNGNEEVYTLSSPLQNVQ
;
A
#
# COMPACT_ATOMS: atom_id res chain seq x y z
N MET A 1 53.92 21.36 -28.73
CA MET A 1 52.95 21.83 -27.71
C MET A 1 51.57 21.16 -27.77
N ARG A 2 51.06 20.70 -28.94
CA ARG A 2 49.72 20.08 -29.03
C ARG A 2 49.62 18.68 -28.40
N ILE A 3 50.65 17.84 -28.54
CA ILE A 3 50.67 16.45 -28.07
C ILE A 3 50.73 16.36 -26.54
N ALA A 4 51.51 17.22 -25.89
CA ALA A 4 51.62 17.26 -24.43
C ALA A 4 50.28 17.62 -23.76
N LEU A 5 49.51 18.51 -24.39
CA LEU A 5 48.18 18.93 -23.92
C LEU A 5 47.14 17.80 -24.03
N THR A 6 47.24 16.97 -25.09
CA THR A 6 46.33 15.82 -25.28
C THR A 6 46.60 14.71 -24.27
N VAL A 7 47.88 14.44 -23.97
CA VAL A 7 48.27 13.42 -22.98
C VAL A 7 47.82 13.82 -21.57
N VAL A 8 47.95 15.10 -21.21
CA VAL A 8 47.48 15.62 -19.91
C VAL A 8 45.95 15.52 -19.79
N PHE A 9 45.21 15.79 -20.88
CA PHE A 9 43.75 15.65 -20.90
C PHE A 9 43.29 14.20 -20.73
N VAL A 10 43.95 13.25 -21.40
CA VAL A 10 43.62 11.82 -21.28
C VAL A 10 43.88 11.32 -19.85
N PHE A 11 44.98 11.76 -19.23
CA PHE A 11 45.27 11.43 -17.83
C PHE A 11 44.26 12.04 -16.86
N LEU A 12 43.82 13.28 -17.07
CA LEU A 12 42.79 13.92 -16.24
C LEU A 12 41.44 13.22 -16.35
N VAL A 13 41.03 12.82 -17.56
CA VAL A 13 39.77 12.11 -17.78
C VAL A 13 39.81 10.71 -17.17
N GLN A 14 40.91 9.95 -17.33
CA GLN A 14 41.05 8.65 -16.65
C GLN A 14 41.09 8.77 -15.12
N ALA A 15 41.73 9.80 -14.58
CA ALA A 15 41.76 10.05 -13.14
C ALA A 15 40.36 10.39 -12.59
N HIS A 16 39.53 11.13 -13.34
CA HIS A 16 38.14 11.40 -12.96
C HIS A 16 37.28 10.13 -12.99
N PHE A 17 37.48 9.25 -13.97
CA PHE A 17 36.75 7.97 -14.02
C PHE A 17 37.14 7.01 -12.88
N LEU A 18 38.36 7.09 -12.34
CA LEU A 18 38.79 6.26 -11.21
C LEU A 18 38.29 6.76 -9.85
N ILE A 19 38.06 8.07 -9.69
CA ILE A 19 37.53 8.67 -8.44
C ILE A 19 36.02 8.43 -8.30
N PHE A 20 35.31 8.14 -9.39
CA PHE A 20 33.87 7.83 -9.39
C PHE A 20 33.54 6.34 -9.16
N SER A 21 34.46 5.59 -8.54
CA SER A 21 34.10 4.32 -7.89
C SER A 21 33.41 4.64 -6.56
N PHE A 22 32.22 5.25 -6.62
CA PHE A 22 31.31 5.18 -5.50
C PHE A 22 30.93 3.72 -5.37
N GLU A 23 31.61 3.06 -4.43
CA GLU A 23 31.13 1.85 -3.80
C GLU A 23 29.72 2.19 -3.32
N SER A 24 28.71 1.82 -4.11
CA SER A 24 27.33 1.86 -3.66
C SER A 24 27.27 0.83 -2.54
N LYS A 25 27.58 1.26 -1.31
CA LYS A 25 27.01 0.61 -0.14
C LYS A 25 25.53 0.57 -0.44
N ALA A 26 25.03 -0.61 -0.78
CA ALA A 26 23.62 -0.89 -0.67
C ALA A 26 23.28 -0.42 0.74
N GLU A 27 22.56 0.70 0.82
CA GLU A 27 22.09 1.25 2.07
C GLU A 27 21.34 0.09 2.71
N GLY A 28 21.95 -0.49 3.76
CA GLY A 28 21.43 -1.68 4.38
C GLY A 28 19.98 -1.38 4.68
N VAL A 29 19.08 -2.21 4.16
CA VAL A 29 17.65 -2.18 4.47
C VAL A 29 17.55 -1.88 5.96
N PRO A 30 17.04 -0.71 6.38
CA PRO A 30 17.08 -0.32 7.79
C PRO A 30 16.51 -1.47 8.61
N GLU A 31 17.08 -1.77 9.78
CA GLU A 31 16.65 -2.88 10.64
C GLU A 31 15.12 -2.82 10.93
N GLU A 32 14.53 -1.64 10.79
CA GLU A 32 13.09 -1.42 10.75
C GLU A 32 12.36 -2.24 9.66
N TYR A 33 12.88 -2.30 8.44
CA TYR A 33 12.32 -3.11 7.34
C TYR A 33 12.73 -4.59 7.42
N ALA A 34 13.48 -5.00 8.44
CA ALA A 34 13.63 -6.42 8.73
C ALA A 34 12.23 -6.98 9.03
N GLN A 35 11.85 -8.01 8.28
CA GLN A 35 10.59 -8.71 8.35
C GLN A 35 10.23 -8.96 9.82
N SER A 36 9.27 -8.20 10.37
CA SER A 36 8.83 -8.44 11.73
C SER A 36 8.10 -9.78 11.74
N ASN A 37 8.29 -10.59 12.79
CA ASN A 37 7.54 -11.83 12.98
C ASN A 37 6.08 -11.48 13.30
N SER A 38 5.34 -11.04 12.29
CA SER A 38 3.94 -10.64 12.41
C SER A 38 3.06 -11.89 12.46
N THR A 39 2.22 -12.00 13.49
CA THR A 39 1.23 -13.07 13.61
C THR A 39 -0.16 -12.57 13.19
N ILE A 40 -1.14 -13.47 13.09
CA ILE A 40 -2.53 -13.10 12.80
C ILE A 40 -3.12 -12.22 13.92
N ASP A 41 -2.71 -12.46 15.17
CA ASP A 41 -3.17 -11.70 16.33
C ASP A 41 -2.73 -10.23 16.31
N ASP A 42 -1.78 -9.86 15.44
CA ASP A 42 -1.29 -8.49 15.30
C ASP A 42 -2.18 -7.61 14.41
N ILE A 43 -3.15 -8.19 13.68
CA ILE A 43 -4.05 -7.47 12.78
C ILE A 43 -4.98 -6.58 13.60
N PRO A 44 -4.86 -5.24 13.50
CA PRO A 44 -5.77 -4.33 14.17
C PRO A 44 -7.19 -4.49 13.61
N LYS A 45 -8.20 -4.37 14.47
CA LYS A 45 -9.59 -4.25 14.01
C LYS A 45 -9.76 -2.93 13.26
N GLU A 46 -10.29 -3.00 12.03
CA GLU A 46 -10.50 -1.82 11.20
C GLU A 46 -11.38 -0.76 11.90
N PRO A 47 -10.88 0.47 12.06
CA PRO A 47 -11.70 1.57 12.54
C PRO A 47 -12.77 1.98 11.53
N GLY A 48 -13.95 2.34 12.01
CA GLY A 48 -15.00 2.90 11.15
C GLY A 48 -14.66 4.29 10.62
N TRP A 49 -15.36 4.74 9.58
CA TRP A 49 -15.14 6.05 8.93
C TRP A 49 -15.31 7.28 9.85
N LYS A 50 -16.04 7.14 10.96
CA LYS A 50 -16.19 8.20 11.99
C LYS A 50 -15.04 8.23 13.00
N SER A 51 -14.10 7.28 12.92
CA SER A 51 -12.99 7.18 13.87
C SER A 51 -12.03 8.36 13.71
N PRO A 52 -11.47 8.92 14.81
CA PRO A 52 -10.41 9.91 14.73
C PRO A 52 -9.14 9.36 14.04
N ALA A 53 -8.98 8.05 13.93
CA ALA A 53 -7.88 7.41 13.22
C ALA A 53 -8.05 7.45 11.69
N TYR A 54 -9.25 7.69 11.16
CA TYR A 54 -9.51 7.65 9.72
C TYR A 54 -8.81 8.82 9.01
N ARG A 55 -8.09 8.53 7.91
CA ARG A 55 -7.32 9.53 7.14
C ARG A 55 -7.74 9.65 5.68
N GLY A 56 -8.72 8.86 5.25
CA GLY A 56 -9.25 8.90 3.88
C GLY A 56 -8.99 7.61 3.12
N TRP A 57 -9.17 7.67 1.81
CA TRP A 57 -9.05 6.52 0.93
C TRP A 57 -8.51 6.95 -0.44
N GLU A 58 -7.98 5.99 -1.19
CA GLU A 58 -7.56 6.21 -2.58
C GLU A 58 -7.80 4.98 -3.46
N VAL A 59 -8.07 5.22 -4.75
CA VAL A 59 -8.02 4.14 -5.74
C VAL A 59 -6.55 3.86 -6.05
N LEU A 60 -6.15 2.60 -5.91
CA LEU A 60 -4.76 2.21 -6.15
C LEU A 60 -4.42 2.26 -7.64
N SER A 61 -3.11 2.33 -7.94
CA SER A 61 -2.59 2.22 -9.31
C SER A 61 -2.92 0.89 -9.97
N ILE A 62 -3.12 -0.17 -9.17
CA ILE A 62 -3.63 -1.46 -9.61
C ILE A 62 -5.15 -1.29 -9.85
N PRO A 63 -5.62 -1.42 -11.11
CA PRO A 63 -7.02 -1.20 -11.42
C PRO A 63 -7.95 -2.13 -10.63
N GLY A 64 -9.03 -1.56 -10.09
CA GLY A 64 -10.03 -2.33 -9.36
C GLY A 64 -9.75 -2.51 -7.88
N LEU A 65 -8.72 -1.86 -7.32
CA LEU A 65 -8.47 -1.85 -5.87
C LEU A 65 -8.66 -0.45 -5.28
N ILE A 66 -9.20 -0.40 -4.06
CA ILE A 66 -9.39 0.81 -3.26
C ILE A 66 -8.86 0.58 -1.86
N SER A 67 -8.10 1.53 -1.34
CA SER A 67 -7.48 1.44 -0.03
C SER A 67 -7.99 2.52 0.90
N THR A 68 -8.29 2.14 2.13
CA THR A 68 -8.58 3.08 3.23
C THR A 68 -7.39 3.17 4.16
N TYR A 69 -7.04 4.38 4.59
CA TYR A 69 -5.87 4.68 5.41
C TYR A 69 -6.25 5.14 6.81
N TYR A 70 -5.43 4.72 7.76
CA TYR A 70 -5.59 5.02 9.17
C TYR A 70 -4.26 5.40 9.82
N ASP A 71 -4.39 6.20 10.86
CA ASP A 71 -3.38 6.63 11.80
C ASP A 71 -3.91 6.20 13.18
N LEU A 72 -3.59 4.97 13.59
CA LEU A 72 -4.21 4.31 14.74
C LEU A 72 -3.75 4.92 16.08
N ASP A 73 -2.50 5.39 16.16
CA ASP A 73 -1.93 6.00 17.36
C ASP A 73 -2.07 7.53 17.41
N LEU A 74 -2.58 8.15 16.34
CA LEU A 74 -2.86 9.58 16.21
C LEU A 74 -1.61 10.47 16.24
N ASP A 75 -0.46 9.93 15.81
CA ASP A 75 0.80 10.68 15.73
C ASP A 75 0.92 11.57 14.47
N GLY A 76 -0.05 11.46 13.56
CA GLY A 76 -0.09 12.18 12.29
C GLY A 76 0.52 11.44 11.11
N GLN A 77 1.00 10.21 11.31
CA GLN A 77 1.54 9.32 10.28
C GLN A 77 0.56 8.17 10.01
N LEU A 78 0.63 7.63 8.79
CA LEU A 78 -0.18 6.47 8.45
C LEU A 78 0.50 5.21 8.97
N ASP A 79 -0.22 4.36 9.69
CA ASP A 79 0.32 3.12 10.25
C ASP A 79 -0.50 1.89 9.84
N TYR A 80 -1.72 2.08 9.33
CA TYR A 80 -2.61 0.99 8.94
C TYR A 80 -3.39 1.29 7.66
N MET A 81 -3.50 0.28 6.80
CA MET A 81 -4.23 0.34 5.53
C MET A 81 -5.01 -0.94 5.33
N VAL A 82 -6.21 -0.80 4.79
CA VAL A 82 -7.00 -1.93 4.31
C VAL A 82 -7.30 -1.75 2.84
N THR A 83 -7.25 -2.81 2.06
CA THR A 83 -7.49 -2.75 0.61
C THR A 83 -8.64 -3.66 0.23
N ARG A 84 -9.57 -3.15 -0.58
CA ARG A 84 -10.75 -3.85 -1.07
C ARG A 84 -10.76 -3.90 -2.58
N LYS A 85 -11.46 -4.89 -3.13
CA LYS A 85 -11.81 -4.95 -4.54
C LYS A 85 -13.03 -4.08 -4.84
N ILE A 86 -12.90 -3.25 -5.86
CA ILE A 86 -14.00 -2.49 -6.46
C ILE A 86 -14.84 -3.46 -7.29
N SER A 87 -16.11 -3.61 -6.93
CA SER A 87 -17.06 -4.49 -7.60
C SER A 87 -17.77 -3.77 -8.73
N ARG A 88 -18.12 -2.48 -8.54
CA ARG A 88 -18.69 -1.62 -9.59
C ARG A 88 -18.42 -0.14 -9.34
N LYS A 89 -18.60 0.65 -10.40
CA LYS A 89 -18.59 2.12 -10.37
C LYS A 89 -19.83 2.66 -11.06
N THR A 90 -20.31 3.81 -10.61
CA THR A 90 -21.45 4.53 -11.21
C THR A 90 -21.25 6.03 -11.04
N SER A 91 -22.06 6.83 -11.72
CA SER A 91 -22.03 8.28 -11.64
C SER A 91 -23.02 8.78 -10.58
N SER A 92 -22.65 9.84 -9.86
CA SER A 92 -23.58 10.59 -9.00
C SER A 92 -24.68 11.32 -9.78
N GLU A 93 -24.60 11.32 -11.12
CA GLU A 93 -25.68 11.77 -12.01
C GLU A 93 -26.76 10.68 -12.19
N GLU A 94 -26.41 9.40 -12.01
CA GLU A 94 -27.33 8.26 -12.15
C GLU A 94 -28.01 7.90 -10.84
N ILE A 95 -27.25 7.91 -9.74
CA ILE A 95 -27.74 7.61 -8.39
C ILE A 95 -27.25 8.68 -7.41
N ASP A 96 -28.11 9.08 -6.48
CA ASP A 96 -27.72 10.00 -5.42
C ASP A 96 -26.97 9.29 -4.27
N MET A 97 -26.44 10.06 -3.32
CA MET A 97 -25.68 9.51 -2.20
C MET A 97 -26.53 8.65 -1.26
N ALA A 98 -27.79 9.00 -1.04
CA ALA A 98 -28.67 8.26 -0.13
C ALA A 98 -29.01 6.89 -0.73
N GLN A 99 -29.39 6.88 -2.01
CA GLN A 99 -29.63 5.67 -2.78
C GLN A 99 -28.38 4.79 -2.86
N ALA A 100 -27.20 5.37 -3.06
CA ALA A 100 -25.95 4.62 -3.06
C ALA A 100 -25.67 3.96 -1.69
N ILE A 101 -25.96 4.64 -0.58
CA ILE A 101 -25.84 4.08 0.76
C ILE A 101 -26.82 2.93 0.97
N ASP A 102 -28.09 3.10 0.56
CA ASP A 102 -29.12 2.07 0.70
C ASP A 102 -28.77 0.80 -0.10
N ILE A 103 -28.31 0.99 -1.35
CA ILE A 103 -27.81 -0.08 -2.20
C ILE A 103 -26.63 -0.80 -1.53
N ALA A 104 -25.65 -0.04 -0.99
CA ALA A 104 -24.49 -0.63 -0.34
C ALA A 104 -24.87 -1.44 0.90
N GLN A 105 -25.84 -0.97 1.69
CA GLN A 105 -26.35 -1.72 2.84
C GLN A 105 -27.06 -3.00 2.42
N TYR A 106 -27.91 -2.95 1.39
CA TYR A 106 -28.64 -4.10 0.88
C TYR A 106 -27.70 -5.17 0.28
N ASP A 107 -26.75 -4.75 -0.55
CA ASP A 107 -25.79 -5.62 -1.22
C ASP A 107 -24.62 -6.03 -0.29
N ASN A 108 -24.59 -5.55 0.97
CA ASN A 108 -23.50 -5.76 1.92
C ASN A 108 -22.12 -5.35 1.35
N LEU A 109 -22.05 -4.14 0.81
CA LEU A 109 -20.87 -3.53 0.18
C LEU A 109 -20.35 -2.32 0.98
N ALA A 110 -19.09 -1.98 0.77
CA ALA A 110 -18.54 -0.68 1.12
C ALA A 110 -18.79 0.31 -0.02
N VAL A 111 -19.03 1.59 0.32
CA VAL A 111 -19.27 2.66 -0.66
C VAL A 111 -18.34 3.84 -0.43
N TYR A 112 -17.80 4.37 -1.53
CA TYR A 112 -16.84 5.47 -1.54
C TYR A 112 -17.27 6.53 -2.56
N PHE A 113 -17.22 7.79 -2.14
CA PHE A 113 -17.75 8.92 -2.92
C PHE A 113 -16.63 9.85 -3.37
N SER A 114 -16.42 9.96 -4.69
CA SER A 114 -15.49 10.91 -5.31
C SER A 114 -16.17 11.56 -6.50
N ASN A 115 -16.90 12.65 -6.26
CA ASN A 115 -17.74 13.33 -7.24
C ASN A 115 -17.01 13.53 -8.59
N PRO A 116 -17.55 13.05 -9.74
CA PRO A 116 -18.90 12.47 -9.92
C PRO A 116 -18.97 10.95 -9.82
N ILE A 117 -17.93 10.26 -9.38
CA ILE A 117 -17.85 8.80 -9.35
C ILE A 117 -18.20 8.25 -7.95
N ILE A 118 -19.00 7.20 -7.92
CA ILE A 118 -19.30 6.41 -6.73
C ILE A 118 -18.72 5.01 -6.94
N TYR A 119 -17.90 4.55 -6.01
CA TYR A 119 -17.31 3.22 -6.03
C TYR A 119 -18.01 2.33 -5.01
N PHE A 120 -18.39 1.14 -5.46
CA PHE A 120 -18.85 0.06 -4.58
C PHE A 120 -17.76 -1.00 -4.53
N ALA A 121 -17.39 -1.39 -3.33
CA ALA A 121 -16.34 -2.36 -3.07
C ALA A 121 -16.85 -3.43 -2.10
N ASN A 122 -16.13 -4.54 -2.01
CA ASN A 122 -16.40 -5.56 -1.01
C ASN A 122 -16.41 -4.95 0.40
N LYS A 123 -17.37 -5.33 1.24
CA LYS A 123 -17.42 -4.86 2.62
C LYS A 123 -16.17 -5.24 3.40
N TYR A 124 -15.72 -6.48 3.24
CA TYR A 124 -14.53 -7.00 3.89
C TYR A 124 -13.28 -6.76 3.04
N PRO A 125 -12.18 -6.28 3.64
CA PRO A 125 -10.90 -6.11 2.95
C PRO A 125 -10.32 -7.42 2.43
N LEU A 126 -9.63 -7.35 1.28
CA LEU A 126 -8.77 -8.42 0.78
C LEU A 126 -7.41 -8.44 1.48
N PHE A 127 -6.91 -7.25 1.82
CA PHE A 127 -5.60 -7.08 2.42
C PHE A 127 -5.68 -6.18 3.64
N TYR A 128 -5.02 -6.61 4.70
CA TYR A 128 -4.70 -5.81 5.86
C TYR A 128 -3.22 -5.48 5.84
N CYS A 129 -2.88 -4.24 6.12
CA CYS A 129 -1.51 -3.78 6.08
C CYS A 129 -1.21 -2.94 7.32
N LYS A 130 -0.15 -3.28 8.06
CA LYS A 130 0.31 -2.56 9.25
C LYS A 130 1.77 -2.14 9.10
N GLY A 131 2.12 -1.00 9.67
CA GLY A 131 3.44 -0.38 9.56
C GLY A 131 3.62 0.24 8.18
N LEU A 132 2.70 1.12 7.78
CA LEU A 132 2.88 1.92 6.57
C LEU A 132 4.01 2.93 6.79
N ASP A 133 4.83 3.13 5.76
CA ASP A 133 5.77 4.25 5.73
C ASP A 133 5.14 5.47 5.04
N TYR A 134 5.88 6.58 5.01
CA TYR A 134 5.47 7.82 4.33
C TYR A 134 5.23 7.68 2.82
N ARG A 135 5.73 6.60 2.19
CA ARG A 135 5.49 6.25 0.78
C ARG A 135 4.35 5.25 0.62
N LYS A 136 3.66 4.89 1.71
CA LYS A 136 2.60 3.88 1.78
C LYS A 136 3.09 2.47 1.44
N ASN A 137 4.38 2.19 1.60
CA ASN A 137 4.85 0.81 1.58
C ASN A 137 4.43 0.11 2.85
N CYS A 138 4.05 -1.15 2.72
CA CYS A 138 3.62 -1.95 3.86
C CYS A 138 4.77 -2.75 4.45
N ARG A 139 4.88 -2.77 5.79
CA ARG A 139 5.78 -3.71 6.48
C ARG A 139 5.16 -5.09 6.62
N ASN A 140 3.95 -5.17 7.16
CA ASN A 140 3.27 -6.43 7.47
C ASN A 140 1.94 -6.51 6.71
N ILE A 141 1.79 -7.52 5.85
CA ILE A 141 0.59 -7.72 5.04
C ILE A 141 -0.07 -9.03 5.44
N TRP A 142 -1.39 -9.00 5.61
CA TRP A 142 -2.23 -10.19 5.74
C TRP A 142 -3.27 -10.20 4.63
N VAL A 143 -3.60 -11.41 4.17
CA VAL A 143 -4.55 -11.67 3.09
C VAL A 143 -5.76 -12.37 3.66
N ASP A 144 -6.94 -11.86 3.34
CA ASP A 144 -8.20 -12.55 3.57
C ASP A 144 -8.60 -13.29 2.28
N ILE A 145 -8.44 -14.62 2.29
CA ILE A 145 -8.70 -15.49 1.13
C ILE A 145 -10.21 -15.73 0.96
N SER A 146 -10.98 -15.65 2.03
CA SER A 146 -12.43 -15.92 2.04
C SER A 146 -13.28 -14.65 1.84
N GLU A 147 -12.66 -13.47 1.88
CA GLU A 147 -13.34 -12.16 1.82
C GLU A 147 -14.45 -12.05 2.87
N ASP A 148 -14.31 -12.69 4.03
CA ASP A 148 -15.30 -12.74 5.09
C ASP A 148 -14.95 -11.88 6.32
N GLY A 149 -13.82 -11.19 6.22
CA GLY A 149 -13.29 -10.28 7.22
C GLY A 149 -12.64 -11.01 8.40
N LEU A 150 -12.08 -10.23 9.33
CA LEU A 150 -11.35 -10.70 10.51
C LEU A 150 -12.04 -11.86 11.24
N ASN A 151 -11.64 -13.09 10.91
CA ASN A 151 -12.19 -14.34 11.45
C ASN A 151 -11.10 -15.31 11.95
N GLY A 152 -9.81 -14.97 11.76
CA GLY A 152 -8.66 -15.79 12.13
C GLY A 152 -8.14 -16.72 11.04
N ASN A 153 -8.72 -16.69 9.84
CA ASN A 153 -8.27 -17.44 8.66
C ASN A 153 -7.36 -16.59 7.74
N GLU A 154 -6.96 -15.40 8.18
CA GLU A 154 -6.07 -14.54 7.41
C GLU A 154 -4.66 -15.14 7.31
N GLU A 155 -4.06 -15.06 6.13
CA GLU A 155 -2.70 -15.56 5.90
C GLU A 155 -1.69 -14.42 5.89
N VAL A 156 -0.57 -14.59 6.61
CA VAL A 156 0.55 -13.63 6.56
C VAL A 156 1.22 -13.71 5.19
N TYR A 157 1.25 -12.60 4.47
CA TYR A 157 1.90 -12.51 3.18
C TYR A 157 3.28 -11.87 3.29
N THR A 158 4.30 -12.61 2.86
CA THR A 158 5.68 -12.14 2.90
C THR A 158 6.26 -12.12 1.49
N LEU A 159 6.81 -10.96 1.09
CA LEU A 159 7.44 -10.80 -0.24
C LEU A 159 8.62 -11.76 -0.44
N SER A 160 9.22 -12.25 0.64
CA SER A 160 10.36 -13.17 0.65
C SER A 160 9.99 -14.63 0.43
N SER A 161 8.72 -15.02 0.59
CA SER A 161 8.28 -16.42 0.45
C SER A 161 7.01 -16.54 -0.38
N PRO A 162 7.05 -16.25 -1.70
CA PRO A 162 5.98 -16.68 -2.59
C PRO A 162 5.88 -18.21 -2.48
N LEU A 163 4.78 -18.71 -1.91
CA LEU A 163 4.51 -20.14 -1.84
C LEU A 163 4.34 -20.65 -3.29
N GLN A 164 5.38 -21.23 -3.85
CA GLN A 164 5.25 -22.03 -5.06
C GLN A 164 4.45 -23.27 -4.68
N ASN A 165 3.23 -23.35 -5.23
CA ASN A 165 2.26 -24.44 -5.09
C ASN A 165 1.31 -24.32 -3.89
N VAL A 166 0.23 -23.56 -4.08
CA VAL A 166 -1.07 -23.94 -3.51
C VAL A 166 -1.68 -24.91 -4.53
N GLN A 167 -1.79 -26.18 -4.15
CA GLN A 167 -2.39 -27.25 -4.95
C GLN A 167 -3.81 -27.52 -4.47
#